data_AF-A0A928QXP2-F1
#
_entry.id   AF-A0A928QXP2-F1
#
_cell.length_a   1.000
_cell.length_b   1.000
_cell.length_c   1.000
_cell.angle_alpha   90.00
_cell.angle_beta   90.00
_cell.angle_gamma   90.00
#
_symmetry.space_group_name_H-M   'P 1'
#
loop_
_entity.id
_entity.type
_entity.pdbx_description
1 polymer ?
#
loop_
_entity_poly.entity_id
_entity_poly.type
_entity_poly.pdbx_seq_one_letter_code
_entity_poly.pdbx_strand_id
1 'polypeptide(L)'
;MDLRQFDSKCVRIIDCRGDVFDGFCAWNSPEYDLDSWGREEECLQIGAFLFYPDDIRSVEILEDVGGPYGPFRDAFGTLEELIVADGDVFIDDALESEETLHVLRLLNCLEAHRHDAFPGRDRIPELLRTLLRYRTEPAVCEKARQLLDAWE
;
A
#
# COMPACT_ATOMS: atom_id res chain seq x y z
N MET A 1 -22.12 1.74 -8.88
CA MET A 1 -21.36 0.48 -8.84
C MET A 1 -21.47 -0.04 -7.42
N ASP A 2 -21.80 -1.31 -7.21
CA ASP A 2 -21.83 -1.88 -5.84
C ASP A 2 -20.40 -2.16 -5.39
N LEU A 3 -19.86 -1.38 -4.45
CA LEU A 3 -18.46 -1.51 -4.02
C LEU A 3 -18.24 -2.75 -3.13
N ARG A 4 -19.27 -3.20 -2.42
CA ARG A 4 -19.18 -4.31 -1.47
C ARG A 4 -18.75 -5.63 -2.13
N GLN A 5 -19.02 -5.80 -3.42
CA GLN A 5 -18.60 -6.98 -4.17
C GLN A 5 -17.07 -7.14 -4.27
N PHE A 6 -16.31 -6.08 -4.01
CA PHE A 6 -14.85 -6.07 -4.05
C PHE A 6 -14.23 -6.27 -2.66
N ASP A 7 -15.03 -6.29 -1.59
CA ASP A 7 -14.53 -6.43 -0.23
C ASP A 7 -13.65 -7.68 -0.04
N SER A 8 -12.51 -7.50 0.62
CA SER A 8 -11.50 -8.53 0.89
C SER A 8 -10.90 -9.17 -0.37
N LYS A 9 -10.92 -8.47 -1.51
CA LYS A 9 -10.33 -8.96 -2.77
C LYS A 9 -9.09 -8.16 -3.14
N CYS A 10 -8.18 -8.82 -3.86
CA CYS A 10 -7.12 -8.10 -4.57
C CYS A 10 -7.71 -7.50 -5.85
N VAL A 11 -7.61 -6.18 -6.01
CA VAL A 11 -8.20 -5.44 -7.12
C VAL A 11 -7.20 -4.50 -7.79
N ARG A 12 -7.52 -4.13 -9.02
CA ARG A 12 -6.99 -2.96 -9.72
C ARG A 12 -8.09 -1.91 -9.81
N ILE A 13 -7.83 -0.76 -9.21
CA ILE A 13 -8.65 0.44 -9.34
C ILE A 13 -7.99 1.35 -10.35
N ILE A 14 -8.76 1.83 -11.32
CA ILE A 14 -8.35 2.95 -12.16
C ILE A 14 -9.21 4.15 -11.76
N ASP A 15 -8.57 5.24 -11.36
CA ASP A 15 -9.29 6.45 -10.95
C ASP A 15 -9.77 7.27 -12.16
N CYS A 16 -10.53 8.33 -11.89
CA CYS A 16 -11.06 9.23 -12.92
C CYS A 16 -9.97 10.02 -13.68
N ARG A 17 -8.75 10.13 -13.11
CA ARG A 17 -7.57 10.74 -13.75
C ARG A 17 -6.80 9.75 -14.62
N GLY A 18 -7.05 8.46 -14.46
CA GLY A 18 -6.41 7.37 -15.19
C GLY A 18 -5.25 6.72 -14.44
N ASP A 19 -5.04 7.09 -13.18
CA ASP A 19 -4.02 6.49 -12.31
C ASP A 19 -4.45 5.08 -11.92
N VAL A 20 -3.48 4.16 -11.85
CA VAL A 20 -3.72 2.73 -11.62
C VAL A 20 -3.21 2.33 -10.26
N PHE A 21 -4.09 1.75 -9.44
CA PHE A 21 -3.80 1.31 -8.08
C PHE A 21 -4.13 -0.17 -7.96
N ASP A 22 -3.14 -0.98 -7.61
CA ASP A 22 -3.34 -2.40 -7.36
C ASP A 22 -3.17 -2.67 -5.86
N GLY A 23 -4.06 -3.47 -5.27
CA GLY A 23 -3.92 -3.88 -3.86
C GLY A 23 -5.12 -4.65 -3.32
N PHE A 24 -4.98 -5.16 -2.10
CA PHE A 24 -6.08 -5.76 -1.37
C PHE A 24 -7.00 -4.65 -0.86
N CYS A 25 -8.27 -4.71 -1.24
CA CYS A 25 -9.24 -3.70 -0.84
C CYS A 25 -10.16 -4.20 0.28
N ALA A 26 -10.40 -3.33 1.25
CA ALA A 26 -11.48 -3.44 2.21
C ALA A 26 -12.63 -2.52 1.78
N TRP A 27 -13.86 -2.98 1.90
CA TRP A 27 -15.02 -2.10 1.76
C TRP A 27 -15.29 -1.39 3.09
N ASN A 28 -15.36 -0.07 3.04
CA ASN A 28 -15.71 0.76 4.18
C ASN A 28 -17.03 1.48 3.94
N SER A 29 -17.75 1.73 5.02
CA SER A 29 -18.98 2.49 5.02
C SER A 29 -19.01 3.45 6.21
N PRO A 30 -19.85 4.50 6.17
CA PRO A 30 -19.98 5.44 7.28
C PRO A 30 -20.37 4.78 8.62
N GLU A 31 -20.96 3.58 8.57
CA GLU A 31 -21.37 2.82 9.76
C GLU A 31 -20.20 2.07 10.43
N TYR A 32 -19.09 1.88 9.71
CA TYR A 32 -17.94 1.07 10.11
C TYR A 32 -16.63 1.88 10.28
N ASP A 33 -16.72 3.21 10.21
CA ASP A 33 -15.54 4.07 10.13
C ASP A 33 -14.70 4.04 11.43
N LEU A 34 -13.44 3.63 11.30
CA LEU A 34 -12.50 3.52 12.40
C LEU A 34 -11.52 4.71 12.47
N ASP A 35 -11.57 5.67 11.55
CA ASP A 35 -10.73 6.86 11.63
C ASP A 35 -11.40 8.14 11.14
N SER A 36 -11.02 9.27 11.74
CA SER A 36 -11.68 10.58 11.59
C SER A 36 -11.45 11.26 10.23
N TRP A 37 -11.03 10.50 9.21
CA TRP A 37 -10.42 11.02 8.00
C TRP A 37 -11.11 10.44 6.77
N GLY A 38 -12.07 11.18 6.21
CA GLY A 38 -12.78 10.74 5.00
C GLY A 38 -14.05 11.54 4.72
N ARG A 39 -14.72 11.21 3.62
CA ARG A 39 -16.11 11.61 3.32
C ARG A 39 -17.06 10.61 3.98
N GLU A 40 -18.23 11.08 4.43
CA GLU A 40 -19.31 10.24 4.96
C GLU A 40 -20.03 9.48 3.83
N GLU A 41 -19.30 8.62 3.12
CA GLU A 41 -19.78 7.81 2.01
C GLU A 41 -19.08 6.43 2.02
N GLU A 42 -19.70 5.43 1.39
CA GLU A 42 -19.00 4.17 1.15
C GLU A 42 -17.76 4.37 0.27
N CYS A 43 -16.72 3.56 0.49
CA CYS A 43 -15.51 3.58 -0.32
C CYS A 43 -14.81 2.22 -0.31
N LEU A 44 -13.87 2.07 -1.24
CA LEU A 44 -12.86 1.02 -1.16
C LEU A 44 -11.60 1.60 -0.52
N GLN A 45 -11.02 0.90 0.43
CA GLN A 45 -9.74 1.24 1.03
C GLN A 45 -8.65 0.28 0.53
N ILE A 46 -7.52 0.82 0.05
CA ILE A 46 -6.31 0.04 -0.20
C ILE A 46 -5.16 0.67 0.61
N GLY A 47 -4.67 -0.04 1.62
CA GLY A 47 -3.69 0.53 2.55
C GLY A 47 -4.26 1.80 3.21
N ALA A 48 -3.56 2.92 3.07
CA ALA A 48 -3.99 4.22 3.61
C ALA A 48 -4.92 5.03 2.67
N PHE A 49 -5.26 4.51 1.49
CA PHE A 49 -5.94 5.28 0.44
C PHE A 49 -7.41 4.91 0.35
N LEU A 50 -8.27 5.93 0.31
CA LEU A 50 -9.72 5.79 0.16
C LEU A 50 -10.15 6.14 -1.27
N PHE A 51 -10.93 5.25 -1.88
CA PHE A 51 -11.45 5.37 -3.24
C PHE A 51 -12.97 5.42 -3.20
N TYR A 52 -13.53 6.61 -3.38
CA TYR A 52 -14.98 6.83 -3.41
C TYR A 52 -15.56 6.50 -4.78
N PRO A 53 -16.87 6.15 -4.88
CA PRO A 53 -17.53 5.82 -6.14
C PRO A 53 -17.27 6.82 -7.27
N ASP A 54 -17.33 8.13 -6.98
CA ASP A 54 -17.12 9.20 -7.97
C ASP A 54 -15.67 9.37 -8.41
N ASP A 55 -14.71 8.90 -7.60
CA ASP A 55 -13.28 8.95 -7.91
C ASP A 55 -12.83 7.71 -8.72
N ILE A 56 -13.66 6.66 -8.78
CA ILE A 56 -13.35 5.40 -9.46
C ILE A 56 -13.90 5.39 -10.89
N ARG A 57 -13.01 5.21 -11.87
CA ARG A 57 -13.40 4.94 -13.27
C ARG A 57 -13.74 3.48 -13.50
N SER A 58 -12.96 2.55 -12.93
CA SER A 58 -13.18 1.11 -13.07
C SER A 58 -12.48 0.31 -11.98
N VAL A 59 -13.01 -0.86 -11.65
CA VAL A 59 -12.40 -1.85 -10.75
C VAL A 59 -12.34 -3.21 -11.44
N GLU A 60 -11.20 -3.88 -11.34
CA GLU A 60 -10.95 -5.23 -11.85
C GLU A 60 -10.46 -6.12 -10.69
N ILE A 61 -10.98 -7.34 -10.56
CA ILE A 61 -10.51 -8.32 -9.55
C ILE A 61 -9.30 -9.06 -10.12
N LEU A 62 -8.23 -9.17 -9.34
CA LEU A 62 -6.94 -9.74 -9.73
C LEU A 62 -6.70 -11.16 -9.17
N GLU A 63 -7.69 -11.73 -8.48
CA GLU A 63 -7.68 -13.14 -8.07
C GLU A 63 -7.50 -13.99 -9.34
N ASP A 64 -6.42 -14.77 -9.42
CA ASP A 64 -5.96 -15.58 -10.58
C ASP A 64 -5.02 -14.92 -11.60
N VAL A 65 -4.55 -13.68 -11.37
CA VAL A 65 -3.43 -13.13 -12.15
C VAL A 65 -2.12 -13.76 -11.66
N GLY A 66 -1.51 -14.59 -12.51
CA GLY A 66 -0.23 -15.25 -12.22
C GLY A 66 0.95 -14.45 -12.74
N GLY A 67 1.94 -14.15 -11.89
CA GLY A 67 3.14 -13.43 -12.27
C GLY A 67 4.24 -13.48 -11.19
N PRO A 68 5.42 -12.89 -11.47
CA PRO A 68 6.54 -12.85 -10.53
C PRO A 68 6.24 -12.05 -9.25
N TYR A 69 5.17 -11.24 -9.25
CA TYR A 69 4.72 -10.42 -8.12
C TYR A 69 3.32 -10.83 -7.64
N GLY A 70 2.93 -12.08 -7.84
CA GLY A 70 1.58 -12.56 -7.51
C GLY A 70 0.52 -11.93 -8.43
N PRO A 71 -0.57 -11.36 -7.89
CA PRO A 71 -1.63 -10.73 -8.69
C PRO A 71 -1.23 -9.39 -9.31
N PHE A 72 -0.09 -8.83 -8.89
CA PHE A 72 0.36 -7.51 -9.29
C PHE A 72 1.19 -7.54 -10.57
N ARG A 73 1.10 -6.45 -11.35
CA ARG A 73 1.90 -6.30 -12.58
C ARG A 73 3.38 -6.07 -12.28
N ASP A 74 3.67 -5.28 -11.25
CA ASP A 74 4.99 -4.74 -10.94
C ASP A 74 5.34 -4.95 -9.46
N ALA A 75 6.63 -4.84 -9.12
CA ALA A 75 7.15 -5.02 -7.75
C ALA A 75 6.60 -4.00 -6.74
N PHE A 76 6.21 -2.82 -7.22
CA PHE A 76 5.49 -1.74 -6.53
C PHE A 76 4.79 -0.90 -7.62
N GLY A 77 3.88 0.01 -7.25
CA GLY A 77 3.09 0.79 -8.19
C GLY A 77 2.71 2.16 -7.65
N THR A 78 1.73 2.80 -8.28
CA THR A 78 1.31 4.18 -7.97
C THR A 78 1.01 4.39 -6.48
N LEU A 79 0.40 3.40 -5.82
CA LEU A 79 0.10 3.47 -4.39
C LEU A 79 1.35 3.66 -3.55
N GLU A 80 2.35 2.80 -3.75
CA GLU A 80 3.60 2.87 -3.01
C GLU A 80 4.42 4.12 -3.35
N GLU A 81 4.40 4.55 -4.61
CA GLU A 81 5.03 5.80 -5.06
C GLU A 81 4.44 7.03 -4.35
N LEU A 82 3.10 7.10 -4.23
CA LEU A 82 2.44 8.18 -3.49
C LEU A 82 2.76 8.13 -2.01
N ILE A 83 2.80 6.93 -1.39
CA ILE A 83 3.21 6.77 0.02
C ILE A 83 4.59 7.37 0.25
N VAL A 84 5.57 7.03 -0.59
CA VAL A 84 6.95 7.55 -0.46
C VAL A 84 7.00 9.07 -0.73
N ALA A 85 6.25 9.55 -1.71
CA ALA A 85 6.20 10.97 -2.05
C ALA A 85 5.55 11.83 -0.96
N ASP A 86 4.49 11.32 -0.32
CA ASP A 86 3.69 12.06 0.66
C ASP A 86 4.27 12.02 2.09
N GLY A 87 5.11 11.01 2.41
CA GLY A 87 6.06 11.10 3.51
C GLY A 87 5.90 10.10 4.66
N ASP A 88 6.59 10.39 5.77
CA ASP A 88 6.83 9.46 6.87
C ASP A 88 5.58 8.88 7.52
N VAL A 89 4.52 9.67 7.71
CA VAL A 89 3.26 9.18 8.32
C VAL A 89 2.67 8.03 7.51
N PHE A 90 2.56 8.20 6.19
CA PHE A 90 2.02 7.16 5.31
C PHE A 90 2.96 5.95 5.18
N ILE A 91 4.28 6.18 5.25
CA ILE A 91 5.25 5.09 5.24
C ILE A 91 5.10 4.24 6.51
N ASP A 92 4.96 4.86 7.67
CA ASP A 92 4.77 4.16 8.95
C ASP A 92 3.47 3.33 8.91
N ASP A 93 2.34 3.97 8.57
CA ASP A 93 1.03 3.32 8.47
C ASP A 93 1.04 2.11 7.52
N ALA A 94 1.69 2.26 6.37
CA ALA A 94 1.78 1.19 5.38
C ALA A 94 2.70 0.03 5.82
N LEU A 95 3.74 0.30 6.63
CA LEU A 95 4.57 -0.74 7.25
C LEU A 95 3.85 -1.49 8.38
N GLU A 96 2.88 -0.84 9.03
CA GLU A 96 1.99 -1.45 10.03
C GLU A 96 0.88 -2.33 9.42
N SER A 97 0.66 -2.26 8.11
CA SER A 97 -0.31 -3.11 7.40
C SER A 97 -0.15 -4.61 7.67
N GLU A 98 -1.24 -5.29 8.00
CA GLU A 98 -1.25 -6.76 8.17
C GLU A 98 -1.03 -7.51 6.84
N GLU A 99 -1.18 -6.81 5.71
CA GLU A 99 -1.02 -7.37 4.38
C GLU A 99 0.46 -7.47 4.00
N THR A 100 1.03 -8.67 4.17
CA THR A 100 2.46 -8.96 3.89
C THR A 100 2.88 -8.49 2.49
N LEU A 101 2.02 -8.65 1.49
CA LEU A 101 2.33 -8.24 0.12
C LEU A 101 2.44 -6.72 -0.02
N HIS A 102 1.58 -5.96 0.67
CA HIS A 102 1.64 -4.50 0.64
C HIS A 102 2.93 -3.98 1.29
N VAL A 103 3.31 -4.54 2.45
CA VAL A 103 4.58 -4.22 3.12
C VAL A 103 5.77 -4.51 2.19
N LEU A 104 5.80 -5.67 1.53
CA LEU A 104 6.88 -6.02 0.60
C LEU A 104 6.98 -5.06 -0.59
N ARG A 105 5.84 -4.63 -1.14
CA ARG A 105 5.80 -3.66 -2.24
C ARG A 105 6.37 -2.31 -1.79
N LEU A 106 5.98 -1.82 -0.62
CA LEU A 106 6.54 -0.59 -0.07
C LEU A 106 8.05 -0.69 0.16
N LEU A 107 8.54 -1.82 0.70
CA LEU A 107 9.99 -2.02 0.87
C LEU A 107 10.74 -2.01 -0.47
N ASN A 108 10.17 -2.56 -1.54
CA ASN A 108 10.76 -2.47 -2.88
C ASN A 108 10.75 -1.02 -3.42
N CYS A 109 9.69 -0.27 -3.14
CA CYS A 109 9.60 1.14 -3.54
C CYS A 109 10.64 2.00 -2.80
N LEU A 110 10.75 1.84 -1.47
CA LEU A 110 11.78 2.50 -0.66
C LEU A 110 13.20 2.18 -1.15
N GLU A 111 13.46 0.93 -1.55
CA GLU A 111 14.74 0.57 -2.15
C GLU A 111 15.01 1.31 -3.46
N ALA A 112 14.01 1.42 -4.33
CA ALA A 112 14.13 2.13 -5.61
C ALA A 112 14.43 3.63 -5.40
N HIS A 113 13.82 4.24 -4.38
CA HIS A 113 13.99 5.67 -4.04
C HIS A 113 15.06 5.96 -3.00
N ARG A 114 15.87 4.97 -2.57
CA ARG A 114 16.82 5.16 -1.46
C ARG A 114 17.83 6.30 -1.67
N HIS A 115 18.12 6.67 -2.91
CA HIS A 115 19.03 7.75 -3.29
C HIS A 115 18.32 9.07 -3.59
N ASP A 116 16.99 9.07 -3.64
CA ASP A 116 16.18 10.25 -3.90
C ASP A 116 15.92 10.99 -2.58
N ALA A 117 15.61 12.29 -2.69
CA ALA A 117 15.13 13.06 -1.56
C ALA A 117 13.60 12.95 -1.49
N PHE A 118 13.07 12.49 -0.35
CA PHE A 118 11.63 12.44 -0.09
C PHE A 118 11.37 12.73 1.40
N PRO A 119 10.15 13.20 1.76
CA PRO A 119 9.81 13.48 3.16
C PRO A 119 9.93 12.22 4.01
N GLY A 120 10.56 12.31 5.18
CA GLY A 120 10.71 11.15 6.07
C GLY A 120 11.89 10.22 5.78
N ARG A 121 12.67 10.47 4.71
CA ARG A 121 13.83 9.64 4.32
C ARG A 121 14.79 9.33 5.48
N ASP A 122 15.07 10.31 6.34
CA ASP A 122 16.03 10.16 7.43
C ASP A 122 15.50 9.26 8.57
N ARG A 123 14.19 9.01 8.61
CA ARG A 123 13.55 8.09 9.58
C ARG A 123 13.54 6.64 9.10
N ILE A 124 13.80 6.37 7.82
CA ILE A 124 13.69 5.01 7.26
C ILE A 124 14.52 3.98 8.03
N PRO A 125 15.80 4.22 8.41
CA PRO A 125 16.55 3.25 9.22
C PRO A 125 15.90 2.93 10.57
N GLU A 126 15.24 3.90 11.21
CA GLU A 126 14.49 3.67 12.45
C GLU A 126 13.24 2.83 12.18
N LEU A 127 12.45 3.19 11.16
CA LEU A 127 11.24 2.46 10.77
C LEU A 127 11.53 1.00 10.40
N LEU A 128 12.62 0.74 9.66
CA LEU A 128 13.04 -0.63 9.32
C LEU A 128 13.45 -1.44 10.55
N ARG A 129 14.13 -0.84 11.53
CA ARG A 129 14.46 -1.51 12.80
C ARG A 129 13.21 -1.81 13.62
N THR A 130 12.24 -0.89 13.64
CA THR A 130 10.93 -1.09 14.25
C THR A 130 10.20 -2.26 13.58
N LEU A 131 10.11 -2.26 12.24
CA LEU A 131 9.50 -3.34 11.47
C LEU A 131 10.13 -4.71 11.82
N LEU A 132 11.47 -4.78 11.85
CA LEU A 132 12.21 -6.01 12.19
C LEU A 132 12.01 -6.48 13.63
N ARG A 133 11.57 -5.60 14.53
CA ARG A 133 11.27 -5.94 15.93
C ARG A 133 9.88 -6.58 16.07
N TYR A 134 8.92 -6.18 15.24
CA TYR A 134 7.51 -6.55 15.40
C TYR A 134 7.02 -7.58 14.36
N ARG A 135 7.62 -7.62 13.18
CA ARG A 135 7.30 -8.61 12.13
C ARG A 135 8.11 -9.89 12.30
N THR A 136 7.53 -11.00 11.85
CA THR A 136 8.17 -12.33 11.91
C THR A 136 8.19 -13.04 10.55
N GLU A 137 7.49 -12.49 9.56
CA GLU A 137 7.36 -12.98 8.21
C GLU A 137 8.74 -13.00 7.53
N PRO A 138 9.28 -14.18 7.14
CA PRO A 138 10.66 -14.29 6.68
C PRO A 138 11.00 -13.39 5.51
N ALA A 139 10.11 -13.28 4.51
CA ALA A 139 10.33 -12.46 3.33
C ALA A 139 10.41 -10.96 3.67
N VAL A 140 9.53 -10.47 4.54
CA VAL A 140 9.52 -9.07 5.01
C VAL A 140 10.80 -8.79 5.78
N CYS A 141 11.13 -9.66 6.74
CA CYS A 141 12.33 -9.50 7.56
C CYS A 141 13.63 -9.57 6.75
N GLU A 142 13.72 -10.46 5.76
CA GLU A 142 14.87 -10.53 4.86
C GLU A 142 15.01 -9.24 4.04
N LYS A 143 13.92 -8.81 3.40
CA LYS A 143 13.92 -7.59 2.58
C LYS A 143 14.25 -6.34 3.41
N ALA A 144 13.68 -6.21 4.60
CA ALA A 144 13.92 -5.08 5.48
C ALA A 144 15.37 -5.02 5.98
N ARG A 145 16.02 -6.17 6.25
CA ARG A 145 17.46 -6.21 6.58
C ARG A 145 18.33 -5.78 5.41
N GLN A 146 18.07 -6.33 4.22
CA GLN A 146 18.81 -5.94 3.00
C GLN A 146 18.71 -4.44 2.75
N LEU A 147 17.52 -3.86 2.92
CA LEU A 147 17.29 -2.45 2.74
C LEU A 147 17.99 -1.60 3.82
N LEU A 148 17.93 -2.03 5.08
CA LEU A 148 18.61 -1.36 6.19
C LEU A 148 20.13 -1.34 5.99
N ASP A 149 20.71 -2.49 5.62
CA ASP A 149 22.14 -2.61 5.32
C ASP A 149 22.57 -1.73 4.14
N ALA A 150 21.67 -1.50 3.17
CA ALA A 150 21.92 -0.62 2.03
C ALA A 150 21.72 0.88 2.34
N TRP A 151 21.09 1.20 3.48
CA TRP A 151 20.80 2.57 3.90
C TRP A 151 21.90 3.17 4.80
N GLU A 152 22.64 2.29 5.50
CA GLU A 152 23.78 2.62 6.37
C GLU A 152 25.11 2.67 5.59
#